data_AF-A0A9N9XJ41-F1
#
_entry.id   AF-A0A9N9XJ41-F1
#
_cell.length_a   1.000
_cell.length_b   1.000
_cell.length_c   1.000
_cell.angle_alpha   90.00
_cell.angle_beta   90.00
_cell.angle_gamma   90.00
#
_symmetry.space_group_name_H-M   'P 1'
#
loop_
_entity.id
_entity.type
_entity.pdbx_description
1 polymer ?
#
loop_
_entity_poly.entity_id
_entity_poly.type
_entity_poly.pdbx_seq_one_letter_code
_entity_poly.pdbx_strand_id
1 'polypeptide(L)'
;MSGYLSIASYICVLFFNLYSLLFFIELAKDMVKSGRDKNYNQEIHKMGTHRFGYFTLWNFIFQMVFMIVAIIDESLKHLNVSKRKQQLLHKIRAEMYNVVLFPSSLMVATIFWSLFYMDRELVFPKVLDEFFPWWLNHMLHSFILLPVIIELLLPKEHHFVKFEKAVPILVFLFGLYTTMYFSIYFRHEVWLYPVYKIMTWPQRGLFTLGQFILALCYQKIGIELQNCKRKDKSKLR
;
A
#
# COMPACT_ATOMS: atom_id res chain seq x y z
N MET A 1 -4.47 9.32 -22.17
CA MET A 1 -4.05 10.41 -21.27
C MET A 1 -2.81 11.07 -21.84
N SER A 2 -2.77 12.40 -21.95
CA SER A 2 -1.53 13.11 -22.31
C SER A 2 -0.51 13.01 -21.16
N GLY A 3 0.79 13.08 -21.45
CA GLY A 3 1.86 12.99 -20.42
C GLY A 3 1.70 14.02 -19.31
N TYR A 4 1.32 15.25 -19.65
CA TYR A 4 1.05 16.32 -18.67
C TYR A 4 -0.14 16.00 -17.76
N LEU A 5 -1.20 15.38 -18.27
CA LEU A 5 -2.34 14.97 -17.46
C LEU A 5 -1.93 13.90 -16.44
N SER A 6 -1.09 12.93 -16.82
CA SER A 6 -0.55 11.96 -15.86
C SER A 6 0.30 12.58 -14.76
N ILE A 7 1.18 13.52 -15.12
CA ILE A 7 2.02 14.24 -14.15
C ILE A 7 1.13 14.99 -13.16
N ALA A 8 0.15 15.75 -13.66
CA ALA A 8 -0.78 16.52 -12.83
C ALA A 8 -1.59 15.60 -11.88
N SER A 9 -2.07 14.45 -12.38
CA SER A 9 -2.79 13.48 -11.55
C SER A 9 -1.92 12.92 -10.42
N TYR A 10 -0.67 12.53 -10.70
CA TYR A 10 0.24 12.04 -9.64
C TYR A 10 0.61 13.12 -8.64
N ILE A 11 0.87 14.36 -9.09
CA ILE A 11 1.18 15.48 -8.18
C ILE A 11 0.00 15.75 -7.25
N CYS A 12 -1.22 15.77 -7.79
CA CYS A 12 -2.43 15.99 -7.01
C CYS A 12 -2.58 14.92 -5.91
N VAL A 13 -2.51 13.63 -6.28
CA VAL A 13 -2.63 12.54 -5.31
C VAL A 13 -1.47 12.51 -4.31
N LEU A 14 -0.24 12.81 -4.76
CA LEU A 14 0.93 12.89 -3.89
C LEU A 14 0.78 14.00 -2.84
N PHE A 15 0.24 15.17 -3.22
CA PHE A 15 -0.02 16.25 -2.29
C PHE A 15 -1.04 15.85 -1.21
N PHE A 16 -2.17 15.25 -1.61
CA PHE A 16 -3.16 14.74 -0.65
C PHE A 16 -2.60 13.63 0.25
N ASN A 17 -1.76 12.74 -0.29
CA ASN A 17 -1.09 11.73 0.50
C ASN A 17 -0.11 12.35 1.50
N LEU A 18 0.71 13.31 1.09
CA LEU A 18 1.64 13.99 1.99
C LEU A 18 0.89 14.70 3.13
N TYR A 19 -0.17 15.44 2.80
CA TYR A 19 -1.02 16.07 3.81
C TYR A 19 -1.61 15.05 4.79
N SER A 20 -2.17 13.95 4.27
CA SER A 20 -2.78 12.90 5.09
C SER A 20 -1.77 12.20 6.00
N LEU A 21 -0.53 11.99 5.52
CA LEU A 21 0.54 11.42 6.32
C LEU A 21 0.96 12.37 7.45
N LEU A 22 1.16 13.65 7.15
CA LEU A 22 1.52 14.65 8.15
C LEU A 22 0.42 14.78 9.20
N PHE A 23 -0.84 14.84 8.77
CA PHE A 23 -1.99 14.85 9.65
C PHE A 23 -2.02 13.59 10.54
N PHE A 24 -1.84 12.40 9.97
CA PHE A 24 -1.79 11.15 10.74
C PHE A 24 -0.63 11.13 11.75
N ILE A 25 0.55 11.65 11.39
CA ILE A 25 1.70 11.72 12.30
C ILE A 25 1.41 12.62 13.49
N GLU A 26 0.84 13.81 13.27
CA GLU A 26 0.45 14.70 14.36
C GLU A 26 -0.65 14.07 15.23
N LEU A 27 -1.68 13.50 14.61
CA LEU A 27 -2.75 12.79 15.30
C LEU A 27 -2.19 11.67 16.19
N ALA A 28 -1.22 10.91 15.68
CA ALA A 28 -0.63 9.82 16.42
C ALA A 28 0.22 10.27 17.62
N LYS A 29 0.84 11.46 17.56
CA LYS A 29 1.49 12.06 18.73
C LYS A 29 0.46 12.40 19.82
N ASP A 30 -0.70 12.92 19.42
CA ASP A 30 -1.76 13.26 20.35
C ASP A 30 -2.41 12.02 20.97
N MET A 31 -2.62 10.96 20.18
CA MET A 31 -3.03 9.65 20.70
C MET A 31 -2.05 9.08 21.76
N VAL A 32 -0.75 9.23 21.56
CA VAL A 32 0.28 8.82 22.56
C VAL A 32 0.18 9.68 23.81
N LYS A 33 -0.07 10.99 23.69
CA LYS A 33 -0.23 11.88 24.84
C LYS A 33 -1.48 11.53 25.64
N SER A 34 -2.64 11.42 25.01
CA SER A 34 -3.90 11.13 25.68
C SER A 34 -3.91 9.74 26.29
N GLY A 35 -3.29 8.76 25.65
CA GLY A 35 -3.14 7.40 26.17
C GLY A 35 -2.25 7.25 27.42
N ARG A 36 -1.60 8.32 27.90
CA ARG A 36 -0.87 8.32 29.19
C ARG A 36 -1.78 8.61 30.39
N ASP A 37 -3.00 9.08 30.15
CA ASP A 37 -4.02 9.17 31.20
C ASP A 37 -4.58 7.78 31.48
N LYS A 38 -4.59 7.37 32.77
CA LYS A 38 -5.10 6.06 33.21
C LYS A 38 -6.59 5.87 32.90
N ASN A 39 -7.33 6.95 32.66
CA ASN A 39 -8.74 6.91 32.30
C ASN A 39 -8.98 6.63 30.81
N TYR A 40 -7.93 6.54 30.00
CA TYR A 40 -8.03 6.50 28.55
C TYR A 40 -7.93 5.08 27.96
N ASN A 41 -8.59 4.87 26.82
CA ASN A 41 -8.66 3.54 26.21
C ASN A 41 -7.28 3.09 25.68
N GLN A 42 -6.83 1.90 26.11
CA GLN A 42 -5.54 1.33 25.74
C GLN A 42 -5.36 1.17 24.23
N GLU A 43 -6.43 0.96 23.46
CA GLU A 43 -6.36 0.81 22.00
C GLU A 43 -5.82 2.08 21.31
N ILE A 44 -6.12 3.25 21.87
CA ILE A 44 -5.63 4.51 21.30
C ILE A 44 -4.13 4.68 21.56
N HIS A 45 -3.68 4.36 22.77
CA HIS A 45 -2.25 4.37 23.08
C HIS A 45 -1.50 3.37 22.21
N LYS A 46 -2.04 2.15 22.01
CA LYS A 46 -1.44 1.12 21.14
C LYS A 46 -1.29 1.62 19.69
N MET A 47 -2.35 2.21 19.13
CA MET A 47 -2.35 2.79 17.77
C MET A 47 -1.28 3.87 17.62
N GLY A 48 -1.22 4.83 18.54
CA GLY A 48 -0.23 5.90 18.51
C GLY A 48 1.21 5.40 18.64
N THR A 49 1.47 4.52 19.61
CA THR A 49 2.82 3.99 19.90
C THR A 49 3.34 3.10 18.78
N HIS A 50 2.49 2.22 18.24
CA HIS A 50 2.89 1.22 17.24
C HIS A 50 2.49 1.60 15.81
N ARG A 51 2.20 2.88 15.54
CA ARG A 51 1.75 3.39 14.23
C ARG A 51 2.58 2.92 13.03
N PHE A 52 3.89 2.75 13.21
CA PHE A 52 4.80 2.30 12.16
C PHE A 52 4.75 0.79 11.88
N GLY A 53 4.06 0.01 12.72
CA GLY A 53 3.83 -1.42 12.51
C GLY A 53 2.63 -1.74 11.62
N TYR A 54 1.76 -0.77 11.33
CA TYR A 54 0.60 -1.00 10.47
C TYR A 54 1.03 -1.07 8.99
N PHE A 55 0.64 -2.14 8.29
CA PHE A 55 0.99 -2.31 6.87
C PHE A 55 0.43 -1.19 6.00
N THR A 56 -0.71 -0.62 6.40
CA THR A 56 -1.32 0.55 5.74
C THR A 56 -0.32 1.69 5.59
N LEU A 57 0.50 1.97 6.61
CA LEU A 57 1.49 3.05 6.54
C LEU A 57 2.65 2.70 5.60
N TRP A 58 3.08 1.43 5.58
CA TRP A 58 4.10 0.94 4.65
C TRP A 58 3.61 1.09 3.21
N ASN A 59 2.38 0.65 2.94
CA ASN A 59 1.74 0.81 1.64
C ASN A 59 1.60 2.28 1.23
N PHE A 60 1.29 3.15 2.18
CA PHE A 60 1.21 4.59 1.93
C PHE A 60 2.56 5.20 1.53
N ILE A 61 3.65 4.77 2.18
CA ILE A 61 5.01 5.15 1.79
C ILE A 61 5.34 4.62 0.39
N PHE A 62 5.02 3.35 0.10
CA PHE A 62 5.25 2.77 -1.23
C PHE A 62 4.55 3.56 -2.33
N GLN A 63 3.31 4.00 -2.10
CA GLN A 63 2.59 4.87 -3.03
C GLN A 63 3.29 6.20 -3.28
N MET A 64 3.73 6.89 -2.23
CA MET A 64 4.40 8.18 -2.40
C MET A 64 5.73 8.03 -3.17
N VAL A 65 6.55 7.04 -2.81
CA VAL A 65 7.81 6.75 -3.52
C VAL A 65 7.52 6.39 -4.97
N PHE A 66 6.51 5.57 -5.23
CA PHE A 66 6.08 5.24 -6.60
C PHE A 66 5.65 6.48 -7.39
N MET A 67 4.82 7.35 -6.81
CA MET A 67 4.36 8.56 -7.50
C MET A 67 5.51 9.52 -7.79
N ILE A 68 6.48 9.67 -6.89
CA ILE A 68 7.69 10.46 -7.16
C ILE A 68 8.45 9.89 -8.36
N VAL A 69 8.67 8.56 -8.39
CA VAL A 69 9.32 7.91 -9.53
C VAL A 69 8.50 8.08 -10.82
N ALA A 70 7.18 7.95 -10.76
CA ALA A 70 6.30 8.13 -11.91
C ALA A 70 6.31 9.57 -12.44
N ILE A 71 6.32 10.57 -11.56
CA ILE A 71 6.43 11.99 -11.93
C ILE A 71 7.76 12.25 -12.62
N ILE A 72 8.88 11.77 -12.06
CA ILE A 72 10.20 11.90 -12.68
C ILE A 72 10.20 11.22 -14.06
N ASP A 73 9.74 9.96 -14.13
CA ASP A 73 9.71 9.17 -15.37
C ASP A 73 8.89 9.83 -16.48
N GLU A 74 7.69 10.35 -16.18
CA GLU A 74 6.87 11.08 -17.15
C GLU A 74 7.50 12.43 -17.53
N SER A 75 8.07 13.17 -16.57
CA SER A 75 8.68 14.48 -16.83
C SER A 75 9.89 14.36 -17.75
N LEU A 76 10.70 13.32 -17.56
CA LEU A 76 11.88 13.07 -18.39
C LEU A 76 11.54 12.73 -19.85
N LYS A 77 10.33 12.25 -20.17
CA LYS A 77 9.90 12.06 -21.58
C LYS A 77 9.84 13.37 -22.36
N HIS A 78 9.67 14.49 -21.67
CA HIS A 78 9.64 15.83 -22.25
C HIS A 78 11.00 16.51 -22.27
N LEU A 79 12.04 15.83 -21.76
CA LEU A 79 13.41 16.32 -21.72
C LEU A 79 14.27 15.46 -22.66
N ASN A 80 15.29 16.05 -23.29
CA ASN A 80 16.23 15.32 -24.15
C ASN A 80 17.25 14.51 -23.32
N VAL A 81 16.77 13.64 -22.43
CA VAL A 81 17.60 12.75 -21.62
C VAL A 81 18.05 11.53 -22.41
N SER A 82 19.12 10.88 -21.94
CA SER A 82 19.62 9.68 -22.59
C SER A 82 18.61 8.52 -22.51
N LYS A 83 18.45 7.79 -23.63
CA LYS A 83 17.54 6.63 -23.72
C LYS A 83 17.78 5.60 -22.61
N ARG A 84 19.04 5.40 -22.20
CA ARG A 84 19.40 4.47 -21.11
C ARG A 84 18.81 4.88 -19.77
N LYS A 85 18.85 6.18 -19.42
CA LYS A 85 18.27 6.69 -18.16
C LYS A 85 16.74 6.54 -18.17
N GLN A 86 16.11 6.88 -19.29
CA GLN A 86 14.67 6.73 -19.46
C GLN A 86 14.21 5.26 -19.33
N GLN A 87 14.91 4.33 -20.00
CA GLN A 87 14.61 2.90 -19.90
C GLN A 87 14.80 2.35 -18.48
N LEU A 88 15.83 2.81 -17.76
CA LEU A 88 16.04 2.42 -16.37
C LEU A 88 14.87 2.87 -15.48
N LEU A 89 14.39 4.11 -15.62
CA LEU A 89 13.26 4.61 -14.84
C LEU A 89 11.95 3.90 -15.18
N HIS A 90 11.67 3.67 -16.48
CA HIS A 90 10.53 2.85 -16.89
C HIS A 90 10.57 1.45 -16.28
N LYS A 91 11.75 0.82 -16.24
CA LYS A 91 11.93 -0.47 -15.59
C LYS A 91 11.65 -0.37 -14.09
N ILE A 92 12.24 0.60 -13.38
CA ILE A 92 12.04 0.76 -11.93
C ILE A 92 10.56 0.99 -11.61
N ARG A 93 9.90 1.91 -12.32
CA ARG A 93 8.47 2.19 -12.17
C ARG A 93 7.62 0.94 -12.41
N ALA A 94 7.89 0.20 -13.48
CA ALA A 94 7.16 -1.03 -13.79
C ALA A 94 7.35 -2.10 -12.73
N GLU A 95 8.58 -2.30 -12.23
CA GLU A 95 8.86 -3.24 -11.13
C GLU A 95 8.13 -2.78 -9.85
N MET A 96 8.29 -1.53 -9.43
CA MET A 96 7.61 -0.99 -8.24
C MET A 96 6.09 -1.16 -8.30
N TYR A 97 5.48 -0.87 -9.45
CA TYR A 97 4.04 -1.03 -9.64
C TYR A 97 3.60 -2.48 -9.49
N ASN A 98 4.19 -3.38 -10.27
CA ASN A 98 3.73 -4.77 -10.39
C ASN A 98 4.12 -5.59 -9.15
N VAL A 99 5.27 -5.31 -8.56
CA VAL A 99 5.83 -6.09 -7.47
C VAL A 99 5.31 -5.63 -6.11
N VAL A 100 5.19 -4.32 -5.89
CA VAL A 100 4.92 -3.76 -4.56
C VAL A 100 3.56 -3.08 -4.51
N LEU A 101 3.35 -2.05 -5.34
CA LEU A 101 2.21 -1.15 -5.21
C LEU A 101 0.86 -1.85 -5.45
N PHE A 102 0.75 -2.53 -6.59
CA PHE A 102 -0.50 -3.17 -7.01
C PHE A 102 -0.98 -4.23 -6.01
N PRO A 103 -0.18 -5.27 -5.66
CA PRO A 103 -0.61 -6.28 -4.72
C PRO A 103 -0.83 -5.72 -3.31
N SER A 104 0.02 -4.80 -2.82
CA SER A 104 -0.09 -4.28 -1.46
C SER A 104 -1.32 -3.38 -1.29
N SER A 105 -1.62 -2.50 -2.25
CA SER A 105 -2.80 -1.63 -2.16
C SER A 105 -4.10 -2.41 -2.24
N LEU A 106 -4.20 -3.40 -3.12
CA LEU A 106 -5.38 -4.28 -3.18
C LEU A 106 -5.54 -5.13 -1.93
N MET A 107 -4.43 -5.64 -1.37
CA MET A 107 -4.44 -6.37 -0.10
C MET A 107 -4.99 -5.50 1.03
N VAL A 108 -4.41 -4.32 1.23
CA VAL A 108 -4.80 -3.38 2.29
C VAL A 108 -6.28 -3.03 2.16
N ALA A 109 -6.73 -2.61 0.97
CA ALA A 109 -8.12 -2.24 0.75
C ALA A 109 -9.06 -3.44 1.00
N THR A 110 -8.74 -4.61 0.45
CA THR A 110 -9.63 -5.77 0.52
C THR A 110 -9.77 -6.29 1.94
N ILE A 111 -8.65 -6.52 2.65
CA ILE A 111 -8.69 -7.04 4.01
C ILE A 111 -9.33 -6.03 4.96
N PHE A 112 -8.96 -4.74 4.84
CA PHE A 112 -9.52 -3.70 5.68
C PHE A 112 -11.03 -3.61 5.52
N TRP A 113 -11.54 -3.41 4.30
CA TRP A 113 -12.98 -3.22 4.09
C TRP A 113 -13.79 -4.49 4.33
N SER A 114 -13.22 -5.67 4.08
CA SER A 114 -13.89 -6.93 4.41
C SER A 114 -14.08 -7.09 5.92
N LEU A 115 -13.00 -6.91 6.70
CA LEU A 115 -13.09 -6.95 8.17
C LEU A 115 -13.98 -5.83 8.70
N PHE A 116 -13.82 -4.61 8.18
CA PHE A 116 -14.60 -3.45 8.59
C PHE A 116 -16.10 -3.65 8.39
N TYR A 117 -16.50 -4.25 7.27
CA TYR A 117 -17.89 -4.54 6.95
C TYR A 117 -18.47 -5.66 7.83
N MET A 118 -17.70 -6.74 8.06
CA MET A 118 -18.14 -7.86 8.91
C MET A 118 -18.29 -7.43 10.37
N ASP A 119 -17.23 -6.86 10.93
CA ASP A 119 -17.22 -6.21 12.25
C ASP A 119 -15.98 -5.32 12.33
N ARG A 120 -16.19 -3.99 12.32
CA ARG A 120 -15.10 -3.02 12.40
C ARG A 120 -14.21 -3.17 13.60
N GLU A 121 -14.68 -3.73 14.72
CA GLU A 121 -13.83 -3.93 15.90
C GLU A 121 -12.66 -4.89 15.62
N LEU A 122 -12.72 -5.68 14.53
CA LEU A 122 -11.66 -6.61 14.11
C LEU A 122 -10.44 -5.91 13.49
N VAL A 123 -10.58 -4.68 13.00
CA VAL A 123 -9.51 -3.97 12.27
C VAL A 123 -9.38 -2.51 12.65
N PHE A 124 -10.48 -1.86 13.05
CA PHE A 124 -10.55 -0.44 13.37
C PHE A 124 -11.61 -0.18 14.47
N PRO A 125 -11.22 -0.37 15.75
CA PRO A 125 -12.11 -0.19 16.90
C PRO A 125 -12.83 1.16 16.95
N LYS A 126 -14.09 1.19 17.42
CA LYS A 126 -14.91 2.42 17.50
C LYS A 126 -14.27 3.54 18.30
N VAL A 127 -13.50 3.20 19.33
CA VAL A 127 -12.81 4.19 20.15
C VAL A 127 -11.83 5.06 19.37
N LEU A 128 -11.32 4.57 18.23
CA LEU A 128 -10.43 5.37 17.38
C LEU A 128 -11.13 6.55 16.70
N ASP A 129 -12.46 6.53 16.57
CA ASP A 129 -13.24 7.61 15.94
C ASP A 129 -13.13 8.94 16.70
N GLU A 130 -12.75 8.91 17.98
CA GLU A 130 -12.48 10.12 18.78
C GLU A 130 -11.35 10.97 18.18
N PHE A 131 -10.41 10.31 17.50
CA PHE A 131 -9.26 10.94 16.86
C PHE A 131 -9.31 10.89 15.35
N PHE A 132 -9.71 9.76 14.78
CA PHE A 132 -9.61 9.50 13.35
C PHE A 132 -10.81 10.05 12.60
N PRO A 133 -10.64 11.12 11.80
CA PRO A 133 -11.73 11.58 10.97
C PRO A 133 -12.00 10.58 9.84
N TRP A 134 -13.27 10.46 9.46
CA TRP A 134 -13.73 9.51 8.44
C TRP A 134 -12.97 9.63 7.12
N TRP A 135 -12.61 10.85 6.71
CA TRP A 135 -11.87 11.11 5.47
C TRP A 135 -10.47 10.49 5.50
N LEU A 136 -9.79 10.51 6.65
CA LEU A 136 -8.45 9.94 6.80
C LEU A 136 -8.50 8.42 6.67
N ASN A 137 -9.58 7.80 7.15
CA ASN A 137 -9.79 6.38 6.95
C ASN A 137 -9.88 6.01 5.46
N HIS A 138 -10.62 6.79 4.66
CA HIS A 138 -10.69 6.59 3.21
C HIS A 138 -9.37 6.91 2.51
N MET A 139 -8.62 7.93 2.94
CA MET A 139 -7.28 8.21 2.40
C MET A 139 -6.36 7.00 2.54
N LEU A 140 -6.39 6.34 3.71
CA LEU A 140 -5.52 5.23 4.04
C LEU A 140 -5.98 3.87 3.48
N HIS A 141 -7.27 3.67 3.22
CA HIS A 141 -7.81 2.35 2.85
C HIS A 141 -8.61 2.30 1.53
N SER A 142 -9.02 3.42 0.96
CA SER A 142 -9.72 3.47 -0.34
C SER A 142 -8.91 4.20 -1.40
N PHE A 143 -8.47 5.43 -1.11
CA PHE A 143 -7.82 6.29 -2.09
C PHE A 143 -6.37 5.86 -2.41
N ILE A 144 -5.86 4.90 -1.66
CA ILE A 144 -4.66 4.13 -2.01
C ILE A 144 -4.74 3.40 -3.36
N LEU A 145 -5.95 3.21 -3.87
CA LEU A 145 -6.21 2.65 -5.19
C LEU A 145 -6.12 3.69 -6.31
N LEU A 146 -6.13 5.01 -6.01
CA LEU A 146 -6.04 6.03 -7.05
C LEU A 146 -4.72 5.96 -7.84
N PRO A 147 -3.52 5.88 -7.22
CA PRO A 147 -2.28 5.70 -7.97
C PRO A 147 -2.27 4.40 -8.78
N VAL A 148 -2.93 3.35 -8.25
CA VAL A 148 -3.05 2.05 -8.93
C VAL A 148 -3.87 2.16 -10.21
N ILE A 149 -5.02 2.82 -10.12
CA ILE A 149 -5.94 3.07 -11.24
C ILE A 149 -5.29 4.01 -12.26
N ILE A 150 -4.67 5.10 -11.82
CA ILE A 150 -3.98 6.03 -12.73
C ILE A 150 -2.94 5.28 -13.57
N GLU A 151 -2.03 4.52 -12.94
CA GLU A 151 -1.03 3.73 -13.67
C GLU A 151 -1.66 2.63 -14.55
N LEU A 152 -2.77 2.05 -14.13
CA LEU A 152 -3.51 1.07 -14.92
C LEU A 152 -4.13 1.71 -16.18
N LEU A 153 -4.55 2.97 -16.12
CA LEU A 153 -5.11 3.68 -17.28
C LEU A 153 -4.02 4.22 -18.22
N LEU A 154 -2.78 4.32 -17.78
CA LEU A 154 -1.68 4.78 -18.62
C LEU A 154 -1.24 3.71 -19.65
N PRO A 155 -0.85 4.15 -20.86
CA PRO A 155 -0.31 3.24 -21.87
C PRO A 155 1.01 2.66 -21.39
N LYS A 156 1.19 1.36 -21.63
CA LYS A 156 2.42 0.64 -21.31
C LYS A 156 3.04 0.06 -22.57
N GLU A 157 4.16 0.61 -22.98
CA GLU A 157 4.86 0.19 -24.21
C GLU A 157 6.09 -0.67 -23.93
N HIS A 158 6.65 -0.56 -22.71
CA HIS A 158 7.93 -1.16 -22.35
C HIS A 158 7.88 -1.85 -20.98
N HIS A 159 8.87 -2.72 -20.75
CA HIS A 159 9.13 -3.37 -19.45
C HIS A 159 7.93 -4.14 -18.86
N PHE A 160 7.64 -5.28 -19.47
CA PHE A 160 6.69 -6.26 -18.97
C PHE A 160 7.37 -7.17 -17.95
N VAL A 161 6.92 -7.09 -16.70
CA VAL A 161 7.45 -7.87 -15.58
C VAL A 161 6.96 -9.31 -15.72
N LYS A 162 7.83 -10.27 -15.42
CA LYS A 162 7.47 -11.71 -15.37
C LYS A 162 7.13 -12.11 -13.96
N PHE A 163 6.08 -12.90 -13.77
CA PHE A 163 5.61 -13.32 -12.46
C PHE A 163 6.71 -14.00 -11.63
N GLU A 164 7.50 -14.89 -12.23
CA GLU A 164 8.56 -15.65 -11.55
C GLU A 164 9.67 -14.74 -11.02
N LYS A 165 9.89 -13.58 -11.66
CA LYS A 165 10.87 -12.58 -11.22
C LYS A 165 10.31 -11.64 -10.14
N ALA A 166 9.00 -11.44 -10.14
CA ALA A 166 8.30 -10.57 -9.20
C ALA A 166 8.04 -11.24 -7.84
N VAL A 167 7.77 -12.55 -7.84
CA VAL A 167 7.41 -13.33 -6.64
C VAL A 167 8.46 -13.23 -5.52
N PRO A 168 9.77 -13.42 -5.76
CA PRO A 168 10.75 -13.42 -4.66
C PRO A 168 10.77 -12.11 -3.87
N ILE A 169 10.57 -10.97 -4.55
CA ILE A 169 10.59 -9.65 -3.92
C ILE A 169 9.34 -9.46 -3.04
N LEU A 170 8.16 -9.87 -3.52
CA LEU A 170 6.93 -9.79 -2.73
C LEU A 170 6.96 -10.75 -1.53
N VAL A 171 7.48 -11.96 -1.74
CA VAL A 171 7.72 -12.96 -0.67
C VAL A 171 8.63 -12.37 0.40
N PHE A 172 9.73 -11.73 0.00
CA PHE A 172 10.64 -11.08 0.94
C PHE A 172 9.96 -9.95 1.71
N LEU A 173 9.22 -9.06 1.02
CA LEU A 173 8.50 -7.94 1.63
C LEU A 173 7.46 -8.42 2.66
N PHE A 174 6.62 -9.37 2.29
CA PHE A 174 5.58 -9.90 3.19
C PHE A 174 6.16 -10.75 4.31
N GLY A 175 7.26 -11.47 4.07
CA GLY A 175 8.01 -12.18 5.11
C GLY A 175 8.61 -11.22 6.12
N LEU A 176 9.19 -10.11 5.66
CA LEU A 176 9.70 -9.02 6.50
C LEU A 176 8.57 -8.40 7.34
N TYR A 177 7.44 -8.08 6.70
CA TYR A 177 6.28 -7.52 7.41
C TYR A 177 5.75 -8.49 8.46
N THR A 178 5.58 -9.77 8.11
CA THR A 178 5.09 -10.80 9.03
C THR A 178 6.04 -10.97 10.22
N THR A 179 7.34 -10.99 9.97
CA THR A 179 8.36 -11.04 11.03
C THR A 179 8.25 -9.84 11.96
N MET A 180 8.14 -8.64 11.41
CA MET A 180 7.96 -7.41 12.18
C MET A 180 6.67 -7.44 13.01
N TYR A 181 5.54 -7.82 12.39
CA TYR A 181 4.24 -7.93 13.04
C TYR A 181 4.28 -8.85 14.26
N PHE A 182 4.78 -10.09 14.10
CA PHE A 182 4.89 -11.02 15.21
C PHE A 182 5.95 -10.59 16.24
N SER A 183 7.02 -9.90 15.83
CA SER A 183 8.00 -9.36 16.77
C SER A 183 7.39 -8.32 17.72
N ILE A 184 6.42 -7.51 17.25
CA ILE A 184 5.69 -6.57 18.12
C ILE A 184 4.87 -7.35 19.14
N TYR A 185 4.15 -8.38 18.70
CA TYR A 185 3.37 -9.22 19.62
C TYR A 185 4.26 -9.88 20.68
N PHE A 186 5.35 -10.54 20.29
CA PHE A 186 6.20 -11.26 21.25
C PHE A 186 6.98 -10.35 22.21
N ARG A 187 7.18 -9.06 21.87
CA ARG A 187 7.88 -8.11 22.74
C ARG A 187 6.96 -7.25 23.59
N HIS A 188 5.78 -6.91 23.08
CA HIS A 188 4.87 -5.94 23.69
C HIS A 188 3.49 -6.50 24.03
N GLU A 189 3.21 -7.76 23.67
CA GLU A 189 1.91 -8.43 23.82
C GLU A 189 0.76 -7.66 23.14
N VAL A 190 1.08 -6.91 22.09
CA VAL A 190 0.14 -6.10 21.31
C VAL A 190 -0.17 -6.79 19.99
N TRP A 191 -1.46 -7.04 19.75
CA TRP A 191 -1.98 -7.32 18.42
C TRP A 191 -2.31 -6.00 17.74
N LEU A 192 -1.62 -5.66 16.64
CA LEU A 192 -1.94 -4.43 15.89
C LEU A 192 -3.31 -4.52 15.22
N TYR A 193 -3.75 -5.73 14.87
CA TYR A 193 -5.06 -5.98 14.29
C TYR A 193 -5.87 -6.86 15.24
N PRO A 194 -6.98 -6.35 15.83
CA PRO A 194 -7.76 -7.08 16.83
C PRO A 194 -8.27 -8.46 16.37
N VAL A 195 -8.43 -8.69 15.07
CA VAL A 195 -8.78 -9.99 14.50
C VAL A 195 -7.86 -11.13 14.97
N TYR A 196 -6.57 -10.87 15.19
CA TYR A 196 -5.64 -11.89 15.69
C TYR A 196 -5.88 -12.23 17.17
N LYS A 197 -6.46 -11.31 17.95
CA LYS A 197 -6.75 -11.52 19.37
C LYS A 197 -7.81 -12.60 19.59
N ILE A 198 -8.79 -12.67 18.70
CA ILE A 198 -9.91 -13.63 18.79
C ILE A 198 -9.60 -15.01 18.17
N MET A 199 -8.50 -15.12 17.41
CA MET A 199 -8.10 -16.35 16.74
C MET A 199 -7.18 -17.21 17.61
N THR A 200 -7.32 -18.53 17.50
CA THR A 200 -6.33 -19.50 17.98
C THR A 200 -5.05 -19.46 17.15
N TRP A 201 -3.94 -19.99 17.66
CA TRP A 201 -2.67 -20.03 16.91
C TRP A 201 -2.75 -20.69 15.52
N PRO A 202 -3.44 -21.84 15.34
CA PRO A 202 -3.64 -22.41 14.01
C PRO A 202 -4.43 -21.47 13.08
N GLN A 203 -5.50 -20.84 13.58
CA GLN A 203 -6.28 -19.87 12.81
C GLN A 203 -5.46 -18.64 12.41
N ARG A 204 -4.59 -18.14 13.29
CA ARG A 204 -3.65 -17.05 12.97
C ARG A 204 -2.72 -17.45 11.83
N GLY A 205 -2.14 -18.66 11.89
CA GLY A 205 -1.29 -19.19 10.83
C GLY A 205 -2.03 -19.29 9.49
N LEU A 206 -3.24 -19.84 9.49
CA LEU A 206 -4.09 -19.93 8.29
C LEU A 206 -4.48 -18.56 7.76
N PHE A 207 -4.81 -17.61 8.63
CA PHE A 207 -5.18 -16.25 8.25
C PHE A 207 -4.00 -15.49 7.63
N THR A 208 -2.80 -15.60 8.20
CA THR A 208 -1.56 -15.04 7.64
C THR A 208 -1.23 -15.69 6.29
N LEU A 209 -1.34 -17.02 6.18
CA LEU A 209 -1.14 -17.74 4.92
C LEU A 209 -2.15 -17.30 3.85
N GLY A 210 -3.42 -17.13 4.21
CA GLY A 210 -4.46 -16.65 3.31
C GLY A 210 -4.17 -15.26 2.75
N GLN A 211 -3.72 -14.33 3.59
CA GLN A 211 -3.26 -13.00 3.14
C GLN A 211 -2.07 -13.11 2.19
N PHE A 212 -1.12 -14.01 2.46
CA PHE A 212 0.03 -14.21 1.59
C PHE A 212 -0.36 -14.76 0.21
N ILE A 213 -1.23 -15.77 0.16
CA ILE A 213 -1.77 -16.32 -1.08
C ILE A 213 -2.53 -15.23 -1.85
N LEU A 214 -3.38 -14.47 -1.17
CA LEU A 214 -4.13 -13.38 -1.79
C LEU A 214 -3.19 -12.30 -2.37
N ALA A 215 -2.05 -12.03 -1.74
CA ALA A 215 -1.05 -11.07 -2.24
C ALA A 215 -0.44 -11.55 -3.57
N LEU A 216 -0.09 -12.84 -3.63
CA LEU A 216 0.43 -13.48 -4.84
C LEU A 216 -0.61 -13.49 -5.96
N CYS A 217 -1.88 -13.75 -5.63
CA CYS A 217 -2.99 -13.64 -6.59
C CYS A 217 -3.11 -12.23 -7.16
N TYR A 218 -3.10 -11.19 -6.32
CA TYR A 218 -3.13 -9.81 -6.81
C TYR A 218 -1.90 -9.44 -7.63
N GLN A 219 -0.72 -9.91 -7.24
CA GLN A 219 0.51 -9.69 -8.02
C GLN A 219 0.39 -10.29 -9.42
N LYS A 220 -0.12 -11.53 -9.51
CA LYS A 220 -0.37 -12.19 -10.79
C LYS A 220 -1.38 -11.41 -11.62
N ILE A 221 -2.52 -11.02 -11.04
CA ILE A 221 -3.55 -10.22 -11.72
C ILE A 221 -2.96 -8.90 -12.25
N GLY A 222 -2.19 -8.17 -11.44
CA GLY A 222 -1.58 -6.91 -11.84
C GLY A 222 -0.62 -7.06 -13.01
N ILE A 223 0.21 -8.10 -12.99
CA ILE A 223 1.14 -8.43 -14.08
C ILE A 223 0.37 -8.79 -15.35
N GLU A 224 -0.68 -9.61 -15.28
CA GLU A 224 -1.48 -9.97 -16.45
C GLU A 224 -2.21 -8.75 -17.04
N LEU A 225 -2.83 -7.92 -16.20
CA LEU A 225 -3.48 -6.67 -16.64
C LEU A 225 -2.49 -5.75 -17.37
N GLN A 226 -1.26 -5.63 -16.87
CA GLN A 226 -0.23 -4.85 -17.52
C GLN A 226 0.29 -5.54 -18.80
N ASN A 227 0.35 -6.87 -18.85
CA ASN A 227 0.76 -7.64 -20.03
C ASN A 227 -0.26 -7.57 -21.17
N CYS A 228 -1.56 -7.49 -20.87
CA CYS A 228 -2.61 -7.31 -21.87
C CYS A 228 -2.45 -6.01 -22.70
N LYS A 229 -1.74 -5.00 -22.18
CA LYS A 229 -1.45 -3.76 -22.90
C LYS A 229 -0.36 -3.91 -23.97
N ARG A 230 0.28 -5.09 -24.08
CA ARG A 230 1.34 -5.33 -25.08
C ARG A 230 0.74 -5.24 -26.48
N LYS A 231 1.18 -4.24 -27.26
CA LYS A 231 0.82 -4.13 -28.67
C LYS A 231 1.28 -5.40 -29.41
N ASP A 232 0.38 -6.02 -30.15
CA ASP A 232 0.69 -7.14 -31.01
C ASP A 232 1.54 -6.64 -32.20
N LYS A 233 2.83 -6.98 -32.20
CA LYS A 233 3.75 -6.58 -33.26
C LYS A 233 3.43 -7.23 -34.61
N SER A 234 2.51 -8.20 -34.67
CA SER A 234 2.04 -8.82 -35.92
C SER A 234 1.12 -7.90 -36.74
N LYS A 235 0.47 -6.91 -36.12
CA LYS A 235 -0.46 -5.97 -36.79
C LYS A 235 0.19 -4.65 -37.24
N LEU A 236 1.51 -4.55 -37.12
CA LEU A 236 2.32 -3.35 -37.43
C LEU A 236 3.30 -3.60 -38.59
N ARG A 237 3.10 -4.68 -39.37
CA ARG A 237 3.83 -4.98 -40.60
C ARG A 237 2.90 -4.88 -41.79
#